data_AF-A0AAU2EP55-F1
#
_entry.id   AF-A0AAU2EP55-F1
#
_cell.length_a   1.000
_cell.length_b   1.000
_cell.length_c   1.000
_cell.angle_alpha   90.00
_cell.angle_beta   90.00
_cell.angle_gamma   90.00
#
_symmetry.space_group_name_H-M   'P 1'
#
loop_
_entity.id
_entity.type
_entity.pdbx_description
1 polymer ?
#
loop_
_entity_poly.entity_id
_entity_poly.type
_entity_poly.pdbx_seq_one_letter_code
_entity_poly.pdbx_strand_id
1 'polypeptide(L)'
;MAVRLGWPQSKVSRLEPGRQTPTRADLMAWADAVERPDAAAELVGRLRTVETQYRSYRRQLAGGAVPLQEAYAAQTAKTSVRQSVDSHWLPGLSGPRRMPERCSLGSRCCTRTSAAWTPPWKSG
;
A
#
# COMPACT_ATOMS: atom_id res chain seq x y z
N MET A 1 9.67 -27.96 4.33
CA MET A 1 9.11 -27.12 5.40
C MET A 1 7.64 -27.42 5.68
N ALA A 2 6.72 -27.25 4.72
CA ALA A 2 5.31 -27.57 4.90
C ALA A 2 5.06 -29.03 5.34
N VAL A 3 5.80 -29.98 4.76
CA VAL A 3 5.78 -31.40 5.15
C VAL A 3 6.23 -31.61 6.61
N ARG A 4 7.26 -30.88 7.08
CA ARG A 4 7.74 -30.95 8.48
C ARG A 4 6.68 -30.44 9.47
N LEU A 5 5.83 -29.51 9.03
CA LEU A 5 4.76 -28.92 9.83
C LEU A 5 3.40 -29.63 9.67
N GLY A 6 3.32 -30.65 8.81
CA GLY A 6 2.04 -31.29 8.44
C GLY A 6 1.05 -30.33 7.78
N TRP A 7 1.51 -29.20 7.22
CA TRP A 7 0.61 -28.22 6.61
C TRP A 7 0.16 -28.69 5.22
N PRO A 8 -1.16 -28.69 4.94
CA PRO A 8 -1.65 -28.97 3.60
C PRO A 8 -1.19 -27.87 2.64
N GLN A 9 -0.93 -28.24 1.38
CA GLN A 9 -0.45 -27.29 0.37
C GLN A 9 -1.39 -26.10 0.17
N SER A 10 -2.70 -26.29 0.36
CA SER A 10 -3.70 -25.22 0.32
C SER A 10 -3.52 -24.15 1.40
N LYS A 11 -2.96 -24.51 2.57
CA LYS A 11 -2.63 -23.54 3.63
C LYS A 11 -1.39 -22.74 3.23
N VAL A 12 -0.33 -23.40 2.78
CA VAL A 12 0.92 -22.76 2.33
C VAL A 12 0.66 -21.76 1.22
N SER A 13 -0.11 -22.16 0.20
CA SER A 13 -0.48 -21.32 -0.94
C SER A 13 -1.33 -20.09 -0.57
N ARG A 14 -2.03 -20.11 0.58
CA ARG A 14 -2.74 -18.92 1.09
C ARG A 14 -1.83 -18.00 1.90
N LEU A 15 -0.88 -18.58 2.64
CA LEU A 15 0.05 -17.83 3.48
C LEU A 15 1.14 -17.12 2.65
N GLU A 16 1.67 -17.77 1.61
CA GLU A 16 2.75 -17.24 0.77
C GLU A 16 2.42 -15.87 0.11
N PRO A 17 1.30 -15.71 -0.61
CA PRO A 17 0.89 -14.42 -1.14
C PRO A 17 0.23 -13.50 -0.09
N GLY A 18 0.17 -13.92 1.18
CA GLY A 18 -0.49 -13.15 2.25
C GLY A 18 -2.01 -13.06 2.13
N ARG A 19 -2.65 -13.96 1.37
CA ARG A 19 -4.12 -14.06 1.30
C ARG A 19 -4.74 -14.48 2.64
N GLN A 20 -3.96 -15.17 3.47
CA GLN A 20 -4.30 -15.50 4.85
C GLN A 20 -3.20 -14.98 5.77
N THR A 21 -3.60 -14.30 6.84
CA THR A 21 -2.67 -13.91 7.91
C THR A 21 -2.32 -15.14 8.77
N PRO A 22 -1.03 -15.42 9.01
CA PRO A 22 -0.63 -16.55 9.86
C PRO A 22 -1.08 -16.31 11.30
N THR A 23 -1.52 -17.37 11.98
CA THR A 23 -1.86 -17.28 13.40
C THR A 23 -0.60 -17.31 14.26
N ARG A 24 -0.71 -16.91 15.54
CA ARG A 24 0.40 -17.03 16.50
C ARG A 24 0.92 -18.47 16.61
N ALA A 25 0.02 -19.46 16.61
CA ALA A 25 0.39 -20.87 16.65
C ALA A 25 1.16 -21.29 15.39
N ASP A 26 0.78 -20.76 14.22
CA ASP A 26 1.50 -21.02 12.97
C ASP A 26 2.93 -20.48 13.01
N LEU A 27 3.11 -19.28 13.57
CA LEU A 27 4.43 -18.66 13.72
C LEU A 27 5.31 -19.39 14.72
N MET A 28 4.74 -19.88 15.83
CA MET A 28 5.46 -20.69 16.81
C MET A 28 5.90 -22.02 16.20
N ALA A 29 4.96 -22.77 15.58
CA ALA A 29 5.27 -24.03 14.93
C ALA A 29 6.33 -23.84 13.82
N TRP A 30 6.22 -22.77 13.04
CA TRP A 30 7.22 -22.45 12.03
C TRP A 30 8.60 -22.17 12.61
N ALA A 31 8.69 -21.39 13.69
CA ALA A 31 9.94 -21.07 14.39
C ALA A 31 10.61 -22.34 14.95
N ASP A 32 9.83 -23.24 15.54
CA ASP A 32 10.31 -24.52 16.04
C ASP A 32 10.82 -25.42 14.89
N ALA A 33 10.08 -25.46 13.77
CA ALA A 33 10.46 -26.28 12.62
C ALA A 33 11.69 -25.77 11.85
N VAL A 34 12.05 -24.48 11.98
CA VAL A 34 13.34 -23.94 11.49
C VAL A 34 14.44 -23.99 12.56
N GLU A 35 14.17 -24.62 13.71
CA GLU A 35 15.12 -24.74 14.84
C GLU A 35 15.56 -23.36 15.39
N ARG A 36 14.66 -22.37 15.30
CA ARG A 36 14.86 -21.01 15.82
C ARG A 36 13.67 -20.54 16.68
N PRO A 37 13.43 -21.18 17.84
CA PRO A 37 12.31 -20.80 18.72
C PRO A 37 12.42 -19.35 19.23
N ASP A 38 13.63 -18.81 19.31
CA ASP A 38 13.93 -17.40 19.65
C ASP A 38 13.23 -16.41 18.72
N ALA A 39 13.09 -16.74 17.44
CA ALA A 39 12.46 -15.89 16.44
C ALA A 39 10.93 -15.77 16.61
N ALA A 40 10.30 -16.69 17.35
CA ALA A 40 8.84 -16.70 17.50
C ALA A 40 8.30 -15.41 18.14
N ALA A 41 8.98 -14.90 19.17
CA ALA A 41 8.56 -13.67 19.84
C ALA A 41 8.61 -12.46 18.90
N GLU A 42 9.66 -12.36 18.09
CA GLU A 42 9.83 -11.29 17.10
C GLU A 42 8.74 -11.36 16.02
N LEU A 43 8.50 -12.55 15.46
CA LEU A 43 7.48 -12.77 14.42
C LEU A 43 6.08 -12.40 14.93
N VAL A 44 5.76 -12.77 16.16
CA VAL A 44 4.48 -12.40 16.80
C VAL A 44 4.39 -10.89 17.02
N GLY A 45 5.50 -10.24 17.39
CA GLY A 45 5.58 -8.78 17.45
C GLY A 45 5.29 -8.13 16.09
N ARG A 46 5.93 -8.61 15.02
CA ARG A 46 5.70 -8.14 13.64
C ARG A 46 4.25 -8.34 13.21
N LEU A 47 3.65 -9.50 13.52
CA LEU A 47 2.24 -9.79 13.22
C LEU A 47 1.31 -8.76 13.88
N ARG A 48 1.50 -8.48 15.17
CA ARG A 48 0.69 -7.48 15.90
C ARG A 48 0.81 -6.08 15.31
N THR A 49 2.02 -5.70 14.89
CA THR A 49 2.26 -4.41 14.22
C THR A 49 1.44 -4.34 12.93
N VAL A 50 1.53 -5.36 12.07
CA VAL A 50 0.78 -5.40 10.80
C VAL A 50 -0.74 -5.37 11.04
N GLU A 51 -1.26 -6.16 11.99
CA GLU A 51 -2.69 -6.15 12.32
C GLU A 51 -3.17 -4.79 12.81
N THR A 52 -2.35 -4.10 13.62
CA THR A 52 -2.68 -2.77 14.14
C THR A 52 -2.73 -1.74 13.01
N GLN A 53 -1.71 -1.73 12.15
CA GLN A 53 -1.67 -0.85 10.98
C GLN A 53 -2.86 -1.11 10.04
N TYR A 54 -3.17 -2.38 9.78
CA TYR A 54 -4.30 -2.76 8.93
C TYR A 54 -5.64 -2.28 9.51
N ARG A 55 -5.89 -2.50 10.81
CA ARG A 55 -7.11 -2.01 11.49
C ARG A 55 -7.22 -0.49 11.44
N SER A 56 -6.12 0.21 11.71
CA SER A 56 -6.07 1.68 11.62
C SER A 56 -6.42 2.16 10.21
N TYR A 57 -5.80 1.57 9.19
CA TYR A 57 -6.06 1.90 7.80
C TYR A 57 -7.51 1.62 7.38
N ARG A 58 -8.08 0.47 7.78
CA ARG A 58 -9.48 0.13 7.53
C ARG A 58 -10.45 1.11 8.19
N ARG A 59 -10.13 1.63 9.38
CA ARG A 59 -10.93 2.68 10.04
C ARG A 59 -10.91 3.99 9.26
N GLN A 60 -9.74 4.39 8.72
CA GLN A 60 -9.63 5.59 7.88
C GLN A 60 -10.48 5.47 6.61
N LEU A 61 -10.61 4.25 6.06
CA LEU A 61 -11.40 3.97 4.87
C LEU A 61 -12.88 3.64 5.14
N ALA A 62 -13.32 3.58 6.40
CA ALA A 62 -14.69 3.16 6.74
C ALA A 62 -15.76 4.10 6.16
N GLY A 63 -15.44 5.39 6.01
CA GLY A 63 -16.29 6.40 5.37
C GLY A 63 -16.02 6.62 3.87
N GLY A 64 -15.27 5.72 3.23
CA GLY A 64 -14.79 5.89 1.85
C GLY A 64 -13.43 6.57 1.77
N ALA A 65 -12.87 6.63 0.54
CA ALA A 65 -11.51 7.12 0.31
C ALA A 65 -11.42 8.66 0.21
N VAL A 66 -12.55 9.36 0.00
CA VAL A 66 -12.56 10.82 -0.23
C VAL A 66 -12.02 11.60 0.97
N PRO A 67 -12.45 11.35 2.23
CA PRO A 67 -11.91 12.09 3.38
C PRO A 67 -10.41 11.90 3.55
N LEU A 68 -9.91 10.70 3.26
CA LEU A 68 -8.47 10.40 3.31
C LEU A 68 -7.71 11.17 2.22
N GLN A 69 -8.24 11.24 1.00
CA GLN A 69 -7.64 12.02 -0.10
C GLN A 69 -7.62 13.51 0.21
N GLU A 70 -8.70 14.07 0.77
CA GLU A 70 -8.77 15.48 1.17
C GLU A 70 -7.75 15.80 2.26
N ALA A 71 -7.59 14.93 3.26
CA ALA A 71 -6.57 15.07 4.29
C ALA A 71 -5.15 15.08 3.68
N TYR A 72 -4.87 14.17 2.73
CA TYR A 72 -3.59 14.17 2.00
C TYR A 72 -3.40 15.42 1.13
N ALA A 73 -4.46 15.93 0.49
CA ALA A 73 -4.41 17.14 -0.32
C ALA A 73 -4.12 18.37 0.55
N ALA A 74 -4.77 18.49 1.71
CA ALA A 74 -4.52 19.56 2.66
C ALA A 74 -3.07 19.54 3.20
N GLN A 75 -2.53 18.35 3.46
CA GLN A 75 -1.13 18.21 3.89
C GLN A 75 -0.15 18.56 2.78
N THR A 76 -0.45 18.14 1.54
CA THR A 76 0.36 18.48 0.36
C THR A 76 0.37 19.99 0.11
N ALA A 77 -0.75 20.69 0.28
CA ALA A 77 -0.84 22.14 0.10
C ALA A 77 0.04 22.94 1.08
N LYS A 78 0.31 22.38 2.27
CA LYS A 78 1.17 23.00 3.30
C LYS A 78 2.66 22.63 3.16
N THR A 79 2.99 21.74 2.23
CA THR A 79 4.34 21.16 2.09
C THR A 79 5.03 21.73 0.85
N SER A 80 6.25 22.26 0.99
CA SER A 80 7.04 22.80 -0.13
C SER A 80 7.83 21.74 -0.89
N VAL A 81 8.18 20.63 -0.23
CA VAL A 81 8.95 19.53 -0.82
C VAL A 81 8.31 18.19 -0.45
N ARG A 82 7.96 17.39 -1.45
CA ARG A 82 7.46 16.03 -1.27
C ARG A 82 8.42 15.04 -1.91
N GLN A 83 8.95 14.13 -1.12
CA GLN A 83 9.73 13.00 -1.59
C GLN A 83 8.85 11.75 -1.60
N SER A 84 8.82 11.06 -2.73
CA SER A 84 8.14 9.78 -2.87
C SER A 84 9.18 8.67 -2.97
N VAL A 85 8.99 7.60 -2.21
CA VAL A 85 9.80 6.39 -2.32
C VAL A 85 8.93 5.32 -2.95
N ASP A 86 9.26 4.92 -4.17
CA ASP A 86 8.64 3.78 -4.83
C ASP A 86 9.50 2.54 -4.58
N SER A 87 8.89 1.48 -4.00
CA SER A 87 9.59 0.22 -3.73
C SER A 87 9.88 -0.58 -5.01
N HIS A 88 9.23 -0.23 -6.12
CA HIS A 88 9.45 -0.83 -7.43
C HIS A 88 9.84 0.28 -8.41
N TRP A 89 11.14 0.38 -8.70
CA TRP A 89 11.63 1.31 -9.70
C TRP A 89 11.30 0.72 -11.08
N LEU A 90 10.32 1.28 -11.78
CA LEU A 90 10.07 1.01 -13.19
C LEU A 90 10.84 2.07 -14.01
N PRO A 91 11.94 1.70 -14.68
CA PRO A 91 12.66 2.63 -15.55
C PRO A 91 11.71 3.26 -16.57
N GLY A 92 11.60 4.59 -16.58
CA GLY A 92 10.90 5.35 -17.62
C GLY A 92 9.53 5.94 -17.27
N LEU A 93 8.87 5.52 -16.18
CA LEU A 93 7.54 6.04 -15.81
C LEU A 93 7.59 7.27 -14.89
N SER A 94 8.66 7.42 -14.11
CA SER A 94 8.81 8.44 -13.07
C SER A 94 10.12 9.23 -13.23
N GLY A 95 10.24 10.01 -14.31
CA GLY A 95 11.19 11.11 -14.33
C GLY A 95 10.81 12.14 -13.24
N PRO A 96 11.74 12.89 -12.66
CA PRO A 96 11.43 13.88 -11.63
C PRO A 96 10.51 14.95 -12.23
N ARG A 97 9.20 14.79 -12.01
CA ARG A 97 8.25 15.85 -12.30
C ARG A 97 8.46 16.90 -11.21
N ARG A 98 9.36 17.86 -11.49
CA ARG A 98 9.48 19.10 -10.71
C ARG A 98 8.11 19.75 -10.75
N MET A 99 7.39 19.74 -9.62
CA MET A 99 6.19 20.55 -9.46
C MET A 99 6.62 22.00 -9.65
N PRO A 100 6.09 22.74 -10.65
CA PRO A 100 6.46 24.15 -10.80
C PRO A 100 6.05 24.89 -9.53
N GLU A 101 7.02 25.66 -9.00
CA GLU A 101 6.85 26.52 -7.83
C GLU A 101 5.72 27.51 -8.09
N ARG A 102 4.73 27.53 -7.20
CA ARG A 102 3.66 28.55 -7.10
C ARG A 102 2.99 28.94 -8.42
N CYS A 103 1.80 28.39 -8.67
CA CYS A 103 0.75 29.20 -9.29
C CYS A 103 0.40 30.32 -8.29
N SER A 104 0.98 31.50 -8.48
CA SER A 104 0.51 32.72 -7.84
C SER A 104 -0.96 32.91 -8.23
N LEU A 105 -1.81 32.98 -7.21
CA LEU A 105 -3.20 33.43 -7.31
C LEU A 105 -3.22 34.75 -8.10
N GLY A 106 -3.72 34.68 -9.32
CA GLY A 106 -3.67 35.80 -10.26
C GLY A 106 -4.32 35.46 -11.59
N SER A 107 -5.62 35.10 -11.53
CA SER A 107 -6.63 35.39 -12.56
C SER A 107 -6.30 34.99 -14.01
N ARG A 108 -6.99 33.93 -14.50
CA ARG A 108 -7.20 33.54 -15.93
C ARG A 108 -6.31 32.43 -16.52
N CYS A 109 -6.21 31.28 -15.86
CA CYS A 109 -5.78 30.04 -16.54
C CYS A 109 -6.80 28.88 -16.51
N CYS A 110 -7.97 29.06 -15.88
CA CYS A 110 -9.04 28.06 -15.88
C CYS A 110 -10.14 28.36 -16.91
N THR A 111 -9.81 28.56 -18.20
CA THR A 111 -10.82 28.51 -19.29
C THR A 111 -10.18 28.15 -20.64
N ARG A 112 -9.70 26.90 -20.75
CA ARG A 112 -9.47 26.09 -21.98
C ARG A 112 -8.79 24.82 -21.50
N THR A 113 -9.37 23.63 -21.55
CA THR A 113 -9.86 22.97 -22.76
C THR A 113 -10.88 21.90 -22.34
N SER A 114 -12.17 22.18 -22.52
CA SER A 114 -13.18 21.14 -22.70
C SER A 114 -13.18 20.76 -24.19
N ALA A 115 -12.26 19.89 -24.58
CA ALA A 115 -12.38 19.14 -25.82
C ALA A 115 -12.77 17.73 -25.41
N ALA A 116 -13.97 17.31 -25.81
CA ALA A 116 -14.49 15.97 -25.60
C ALA A 116 -13.48 14.95 -26.12
N TRP A 117 -12.86 14.21 -25.20
CA TRP A 117 -12.05 13.05 -25.54
C TRP A 117 -13.00 11.86 -25.66
N THR A 118 -13.30 11.46 -26.90
CA THR A 118 -14.03 10.22 -27.17
C THR A 118 -13.01 9.10 -27.40
N PRO A 119 -13.02 8.02 -26.62
CA PRO A 119 -12.07 6.94 -26.78
C PRO A 119 -12.29 6.12 -28.08
N PRO A 120 -11.22 5.62 -28.72
CA PRO A 120 -11.24 5.05 -30.07
C PRO A 120 -11.92 3.68 -30.21
N TRP A 121 -12.43 3.07 -29.14
CA TRP A 121 -13.11 1.77 -29.19
C TRP A 121 -14.65 1.86 -29.20
N LYS A 122 -15.22 3.06 -29.35
CA LYS A 122 -16.67 3.30 -29.47
C LYS A 122 -17.12 3.70 -30.89
N SER A 123 -16.39 3.29 -31.91
CA SER A 123 -16.75 3.45 -33.33
C SER A 123 -16.61 2.10 -34.03
N GLY A 124 -17.70 1.33 -34.09
CA GLY A 124 -17.76 0.00 -34.74
C GLY A 124 -18.75 -0.91 -34.06
#